data_AF-R2VME4-F1
#
_entry.id   AF-R2VME4-F1
#
_cell.length_a   1.000
_cell.length_b   1.000
_cell.length_c   1.000
_cell.angle_alpha   90.00
_cell.angle_beta   90.00
_cell.angle_gamma   90.00
#
_symmetry.space_group_name_H-M   'P 1'
#
loop_
_entity.id
_entity.type
_entity.pdbx_description
1 polymer ?
#
loop_
_entity_poly.entity_id
_entity_poly.type
_entity_poly.pdbx_seq_one_letter_code
_entity_poly.pdbx_strand_id
1 'polypeptide(L)'
;MTKNVDGFQFDNVKISAANDAKLYHSLAQRRNYVIKGYEQELRLSKSGLNITVGAGCALVQGRFIYLKEAQSITVPANANGYIVLRIDLTQEVVPDLENDPATDLYTWTNNQVNLEWVPSLINGNLNQGDKIYTFSLCSFSSSGSNVNYELNEGNYKGYVIVDRTKNSDPAIKNGQIRFIRAGDLVVVHCNFQTKDGGLKPKDNIINKIPSNLEVDFSSHISLTGTGDLVIDAQNQSVRTEWGLKGNSYYLGTGFYLAK
;
A
#
# COMPACT_ATOMS: atom_id res chain seq x y z
N MET A 1 -22.16 31.36 -24.35
CA MET A 1 -22.48 30.18 -23.52
C MET A 1 -21.51 30.14 -22.36
N THR A 2 -22.01 30.17 -21.14
CA THR A 2 -21.21 29.90 -19.93
C THR A 2 -20.80 28.43 -20.01
N LYS A 3 -19.54 28.17 -20.38
CA LYS A 3 -19.00 26.82 -20.54
C LYS A 3 -18.79 26.21 -19.16
N ASN A 4 -19.83 25.60 -18.61
CA ASN A 4 -19.79 24.96 -17.29
C ASN A 4 -19.47 23.45 -17.37
N VAL A 5 -19.17 22.95 -18.58
CA VAL A 5 -18.76 21.56 -18.84
C VAL A 5 -17.45 21.60 -19.62
N ASP A 6 -16.44 20.89 -19.12
CA ASP A 6 -15.09 20.82 -19.69
C ASP A 6 -14.55 19.39 -19.57
N GLY A 7 -13.52 19.04 -20.35
CA GLY A 7 -12.97 17.70 -20.44
C GLY A 7 -11.44 17.68 -20.54
N PHE A 8 -10.78 16.96 -19.64
CA PHE A 8 -9.32 16.86 -19.57
C PHE A 8 -8.84 15.52 -20.15
N GLN A 9 -9.10 15.24 -21.45
CA GLN A 9 -8.62 14.04 -22.18
C GLN A 9 -9.06 14.03 -23.65
N PHE A 10 -9.28 15.21 -24.23
CA PHE A 10 -9.76 15.37 -25.61
C PHE A 10 -8.66 15.97 -26.48
N ASP A 11 -8.83 15.87 -27.79
CA ASP A 11 -7.90 16.39 -28.78
C ASP A 11 -7.54 17.86 -28.51
N ASN A 12 -6.26 18.19 -28.64
CA ASN A 12 -5.70 19.53 -28.44
C ASN A 12 -5.84 20.12 -27.02
N VAL A 13 -6.17 19.31 -26.00
CA VAL A 13 -6.16 19.73 -24.58
C VAL A 13 -4.82 19.43 -23.93
N LYS A 14 -4.19 20.42 -23.30
CA LYS A 14 -2.99 20.22 -22.48
C LYS A 14 -3.36 19.63 -21.12
N ILE A 15 -2.83 18.45 -20.81
CA ILE A 15 -2.96 17.84 -19.49
C ILE A 15 -1.89 18.42 -18.56
N SER A 16 -2.32 18.94 -17.41
CA SER A 16 -1.41 19.43 -16.37
C SER A 16 -1.07 18.33 -15.37
N ALA A 17 0.05 18.48 -14.66
CA ALA A 17 0.40 17.58 -13.57
C ALA A 17 -0.70 17.49 -12.48
N ALA A 18 -1.48 18.56 -12.29
CA ALA A 18 -2.62 18.55 -11.38
C ALA A 18 -3.79 17.70 -11.90
N ASN A 19 -4.01 17.66 -13.22
CA ASN A 19 -5.02 16.79 -13.83
C ASN A 19 -4.61 15.32 -13.72
N ASP A 20 -3.35 15.00 -14.00
CA ASP A 20 -2.81 13.64 -13.83
C ASP A 20 -2.86 13.20 -12.38
N ALA A 21 -2.50 14.07 -11.42
CA ALA A 21 -2.63 13.75 -10.00
C ALA A 21 -4.08 13.41 -9.62
N LYS A 22 -5.09 14.13 -10.14
CA LYS A 22 -6.50 13.78 -9.90
C LYS A 22 -6.89 12.43 -10.51
N LEU A 23 -6.40 12.12 -11.70
CA LEU A 23 -6.62 10.83 -12.37
C LEU A 23 -6.00 9.70 -11.54
N TYR A 24 -4.71 9.78 -11.23
CA TYR A 24 -4.02 8.74 -10.45
C TYR A 24 -4.57 8.59 -9.04
N HIS A 25 -4.96 9.69 -8.40
CA HIS A 25 -5.64 9.60 -7.11
C HIS A 25 -6.98 8.88 -7.20
N SER A 26 -7.74 9.10 -8.28
CA SER A 26 -9.01 8.39 -8.52
C SER A 26 -8.78 6.91 -8.82
N LEU A 27 -7.79 6.56 -9.65
CA LEU A 27 -7.40 5.17 -9.93
C LEU A 27 -6.90 4.44 -8.68
N ALA A 28 -6.21 5.15 -7.79
CA ALA A 28 -5.81 4.67 -6.48
C ALA A 28 -6.93 4.66 -5.43
N GLN A 29 -8.20 4.82 -5.86
CA GLN A 29 -9.38 4.84 -4.98
C GLN A 29 -9.27 5.88 -3.86
N ARG A 30 -8.65 7.02 -4.17
CA ARG A 30 -8.37 8.14 -3.25
C ARG A 30 -7.47 7.79 -2.06
N ARG A 31 -6.63 6.76 -2.19
CA ARG A 31 -5.71 6.34 -1.14
C ARG A 31 -4.34 6.98 -1.30
N ASN A 32 -3.66 7.17 -0.17
CA ASN A 32 -2.23 7.49 -0.10
C ASN A 32 -1.54 6.27 0.51
N TYR A 33 -0.43 5.83 -0.07
CA TYR A 33 0.29 4.67 0.44
C TYR A 33 1.73 4.59 -0.08
N VAL A 34 2.58 3.95 0.71
CA VAL A 34 3.88 3.44 0.29
C VAL A 34 3.68 2.26 -0.65
N ILE A 35 4.33 2.30 -1.81
CA ILE A 35 4.18 1.29 -2.84
C ILE A 35 5.08 0.10 -2.46
N LYS A 36 4.44 -1.06 -2.23
CA LYS A 36 5.11 -2.30 -1.88
C LYS A 36 5.85 -2.91 -3.08
N GLY A 37 6.96 -3.58 -2.81
CA GLY A 37 7.81 -4.24 -3.82
C GLY A 37 8.75 -3.30 -4.59
N TYR A 38 8.83 -2.02 -4.25
CA TYR A 38 9.75 -1.06 -4.86
C TYR A 38 10.89 -0.71 -3.89
N GLU A 39 12.13 -0.97 -4.32
CA GLU A 39 13.36 -0.71 -3.56
C GLU A 39 13.29 -1.28 -2.12
N GLN A 40 13.55 -0.45 -1.12
CA GLN A 40 13.47 -0.79 0.30
C GLN A 40 12.14 -0.37 0.92
N GLU A 41 11.13 -0.04 0.10
CA GLU A 41 9.77 0.30 0.52
C GLU A 41 9.68 1.41 1.57
N LEU A 42 10.55 2.44 1.50
CA LEU A 42 10.63 3.50 2.50
C LEU A 42 10.74 2.96 3.94
N ARG A 43 11.40 1.81 4.11
CA ARG A 43 11.52 1.12 5.40
C ARG A 43 12.32 1.97 6.37
N LEU A 44 11.82 2.05 7.60
CA LEU A 44 12.43 2.83 8.67
C LEU A 44 13.44 2.00 9.47
N SER A 45 14.50 2.66 9.92
CA SER A 45 15.44 2.18 10.93
C SER A 45 15.92 3.36 11.78
N LYS A 46 16.60 3.09 12.90
CA LYS A 46 17.05 4.16 13.81
C LYS A 46 18.41 3.90 14.43
N SER A 47 19.13 4.97 14.77
CA SER A 47 20.37 4.96 15.53
C SER A 47 20.57 6.28 16.27
N GLY A 48 20.68 6.25 17.60
CA GLY A 48 20.73 7.46 18.42
C GLY A 48 19.48 8.33 18.22
N LEU A 49 19.67 9.60 17.85
CA LEU A 49 18.60 10.54 17.47
C LEU A 49 18.30 10.55 15.96
N ASN A 50 18.83 9.61 15.19
CA ASN A 50 18.59 9.52 13.75
C ASN A 50 17.52 8.48 13.43
N ILE A 51 16.60 8.84 12.55
CA ILE A 51 15.71 7.92 11.85
C ILE A 51 16.13 7.91 10.38
N THR A 52 16.45 6.73 9.87
CA THR A 52 16.81 6.52 8.46
C THR A 52 15.59 5.96 7.71
N VAL A 53 15.24 6.61 6.61
CA VAL A 53 14.23 6.15 5.65
C VAL A 53 14.95 5.54 4.47
N GLY A 54 14.72 4.25 4.21
CA GLY A 54 15.29 3.54 3.06
C GLY A 54 14.72 4.05 1.73
N ALA A 55 15.42 3.78 0.62
CA ALA A 55 14.93 4.10 -0.71
C ALA A 55 13.54 3.48 -1.00
N GLY A 56 12.73 4.11 -1.85
CA GLY A 56 11.41 3.59 -2.19
C GLY A 56 10.43 4.64 -2.69
N CYS A 57 9.18 4.21 -2.88
CA CYS A 57 8.16 5.01 -3.55
C CYS A 57 6.89 5.14 -2.70
N ALA A 58 6.21 6.28 -2.81
CA ALA A 58 4.87 6.48 -2.29
C ALA A 58 3.96 7.16 -3.32
N LEU A 59 2.67 6.82 -3.30
CA LEU A 59 1.64 7.54 -4.02
C LEU A 59 0.86 8.41 -3.01
N VAL A 60 0.90 9.73 -3.19
CA VAL A 60 0.29 10.70 -2.27
C VAL A 60 -0.57 11.67 -3.04
N GLN A 61 -1.88 11.62 -2.82
CA GLN A 61 -2.89 12.39 -3.55
C GLN A 61 -2.69 12.36 -5.07
N GLY A 62 -2.29 11.18 -5.58
CA GLY A 62 -2.03 10.91 -6.99
C GLY A 62 -0.67 11.39 -7.51
N ARG A 63 0.20 11.94 -6.65
CA ARG A 63 1.58 12.29 -6.99
C ARG A 63 2.50 11.16 -6.57
N PHE A 64 3.36 10.73 -7.48
CA PHE A 64 4.39 9.73 -7.20
C PHE A 64 5.59 10.42 -6.57
N ILE A 65 6.01 9.93 -5.40
CA ILE A 65 7.19 10.42 -4.67
C ILE A 65 8.19 9.29 -4.61
N TYR A 66 9.43 9.56 -5.02
CA TYR A 66 10.51 8.59 -5.03
C TYR A 66 11.70 9.11 -4.25
N LEU A 67 12.12 8.32 -3.26
CA LEU A 67 13.37 8.51 -2.55
C LEU A 67 14.41 7.59 -3.18
N LYS A 68 15.37 8.18 -3.90
CA LYS A 68 16.36 7.47 -4.72
C LYS A 68 17.34 6.64 -3.88
N GLU A 69 17.69 7.15 -2.70
CA GLU A 69 18.64 6.52 -1.78
C GLU A 69 18.22 6.75 -0.33
N ALA A 70 18.72 5.91 0.59
CA ALA A 70 18.35 6.03 1.99
C ALA A 70 18.82 7.36 2.59
N GLN A 71 17.94 8.04 3.34
CA GLN A 71 18.22 9.34 3.94
C GLN A 71 17.98 9.30 5.45
N SER A 72 18.94 9.82 6.21
CA SER A 72 18.85 9.94 7.66
C SER A 72 18.37 11.33 8.07
N ILE A 73 17.39 11.38 8.97
CA ILE A 73 16.90 12.61 9.59
C ILE A 73 17.26 12.58 11.07
N THR A 74 17.98 13.59 11.53
CA THR A 74 18.22 13.82 12.96
C THR A 74 17.01 14.53 13.56
N VAL A 75 16.37 13.91 14.54
CA VAL A 75 15.28 14.55 15.30
C VAL A 75 15.82 15.32 16.51
N PRO A 76 15.14 16.39 16.97
CA PRO A 76 15.52 17.07 18.20
C PRO A 76 15.42 16.15 19.41
N ALA A 77 16.27 16.37 20.43
CA ALA A 77 16.20 15.65 21.70
C ALA A 77 14.98 16.10 22.54
N ASN A 78 14.44 15.20 23.36
CA ASN A 78 13.29 15.46 24.24
C ASN A 78 12.06 16.02 23.51
N ALA A 79 11.78 15.52 22.31
CA ALA A 79 10.75 16.03 21.43
C ALA A 79 9.85 14.91 20.90
N ASN A 80 8.67 15.30 20.44
CA ASN A 80 7.75 14.44 19.73
C ASN A 80 7.42 15.06 18.37
N GLY A 81 7.12 14.22 17.39
CA GLY A 81 6.74 14.69 16.06
C GLY A 81 6.53 13.53 15.10
N TYR A 82 6.65 13.83 13.82
CA TYR A 82 6.44 12.88 12.73
C TYR A 82 7.55 12.99 11.71
N ILE A 83 7.95 11.85 11.15
CA ILE A 83 8.76 11.81 9.92
C ILE A 83 7.79 11.75 8.75
N VAL A 84 7.91 12.67 7.80
CA VAL A 84 6.93 12.86 6.73
C VAL A 84 7.60 13.03 5.37
N LEU A 85 6.90 12.62 4.33
CA LEU A 85 7.05 13.18 2.99
C LEU A 85 6.12 14.39 2.90
N ARG A 86 6.66 15.60 3.01
CA ARG A 86 5.88 16.83 2.83
C ARG A 86 5.86 17.19 1.36
N ILE A 87 4.66 17.51 0.87
CA ILE A 87 4.45 18.14 -0.42
C ILE A 87 4.08 19.59 -0.19
N ASP A 88 4.81 20.51 -0.83
CA ASP A 88 4.57 21.94 -0.80
C ASP A 88 4.56 22.51 -2.22
N LEU A 89 3.36 22.70 -2.76
CA LEU A 89 3.12 23.21 -4.11
C LEU A 89 3.38 24.72 -4.24
N THR A 90 3.78 25.40 -3.16
CA THR A 90 4.27 26.80 -3.24
C THR A 90 5.74 26.87 -3.64
N GLN A 91 6.49 25.78 -3.49
CA GLN A 91 7.87 25.68 -3.93
C GLN A 91 7.94 25.39 -5.43
N GLU A 92 9.12 25.56 -6.02
CA GLU A 92 9.33 25.38 -7.46
C GLU A 92 10.04 24.07 -7.78
N VAL A 93 9.75 23.56 -8.98
CA VAL A 93 10.62 22.58 -9.66
C VAL A 93 11.58 23.38 -10.52
N VAL A 94 12.87 23.27 -10.23
CA VAL A 94 13.93 23.99 -10.94
C VAL A 94 14.47 23.08 -12.06
N PRO A 95 14.17 23.36 -13.33
CA PRO A 95 14.74 22.62 -14.45
C PRO A 95 16.22 22.97 -14.62
N ASP A 96 16.99 22.02 -15.13
CA ASP A 96 18.30 22.31 -15.69
C ASP A 96 18.12 23.14 -16.97
N LEU A 97 18.68 24.35 -16.99
CA LEU A 97 18.59 25.26 -18.13
C LEU A 97 19.75 25.09 -19.12
N GLU A 98 20.78 24.33 -18.76
CA GLU A 98 21.97 24.12 -19.58
C GLU A 98 21.80 22.94 -20.56
N ASN A 99 20.97 21.96 -20.20
CA ASN A 99 20.75 20.76 -20.99
C ASN A 99 19.36 20.75 -21.63
N ASP A 100 19.26 20.27 -22.87
CA ASP A 100 17.99 20.17 -23.60
C ASP A 100 17.10 19.09 -22.97
N PRO A 101 15.82 19.37 -22.64
CA PRO A 101 14.86 18.39 -22.13
C PRO A 101 14.67 17.14 -23.00
N ALA A 102 15.07 17.18 -24.27
CA ALA A 102 15.07 16.03 -25.17
C ALA A 102 16.27 15.08 -24.99
N THR A 103 17.21 15.39 -24.08
CA THR A 103 18.44 14.63 -23.87
C THR A 103 18.48 13.97 -22.50
N ASP A 104 19.23 12.86 -22.41
CA ASP A 104 19.46 12.14 -21.14
C ASP A 104 20.29 12.93 -20.11
N LEU A 105 20.85 14.07 -20.52
CA LEU A 105 21.61 14.98 -19.65
C LEU A 105 20.69 15.94 -18.88
N TYR A 106 19.43 16.09 -19.30
CA TYR A 106 18.48 16.96 -18.63
C TYR A 106 18.16 16.46 -17.22
N THR A 107 18.36 17.33 -16.24
CA THR A 107 18.02 17.07 -14.84
C THR A 107 17.05 18.11 -14.31
N TRP A 108 16.49 17.86 -13.13
CA TRP A 108 15.67 18.84 -12.43
C TRP A 108 15.76 18.62 -10.92
N THR A 109 15.59 19.70 -10.18
CA THR A 109 15.50 19.68 -8.73
C THR A 109 14.06 19.98 -8.33
N ASN A 110 13.39 19.01 -7.71
CA ASN A 110 12.02 19.19 -7.24
C ASN A 110 12.00 19.63 -5.77
N ASN A 111 11.89 20.94 -5.51
CA ASN A 111 11.82 21.47 -4.14
C ASN A 111 10.41 21.38 -3.53
N GLN A 112 9.43 20.85 -4.28
CA GLN A 112 8.06 20.67 -3.79
C GLN A 112 7.90 19.46 -2.89
N VAL A 113 8.90 18.58 -2.80
CA VAL A 113 8.80 17.36 -2.00
C VAL A 113 10.03 17.22 -1.13
N ASN A 114 9.82 17.19 0.19
CA ASN A 114 10.89 17.05 1.17
C ASN A 114 10.60 15.88 2.11
N LEU A 115 11.66 15.15 2.45
CA LEU A 115 11.67 14.24 3.58
C LEU A 115 12.17 15.01 4.80
N GLU A 116 11.30 15.24 5.78
CA GLU A 116 11.62 16.03 6.97
C GLU A 116 10.89 15.52 8.22
N TRP A 117 11.26 16.07 9.38
CA TRP A 117 10.47 15.91 10.59
C TRP A 117 9.59 17.14 10.82
N VAL A 118 8.37 16.93 11.31
CA VAL A 118 7.43 18.02 11.65
C VAL A 118 6.81 17.79 13.03
N PRO A 119 6.50 18.85 13.79
CA PRO A 119 5.84 18.71 15.10
C PRO A 119 4.37 18.31 14.97
N SER A 120 3.73 18.60 13.83
CA SER A 120 2.32 18.31 13.56
C SER A 120 2.08 18.05 12.08
N LEU A 121 1.01 17.31 11.78
CA LEU A 121 0.63 16.96 10.41
C LEU A 121 -0.27 18.04 9.79
N ILE A 122 -0.08 18.30 8.50
CA ILE A 122 -0.93 19.14 7.66
C ILE A 122 -1.71 18.24 6.70
N ASN A 123 -3.04 18.24 6.83
CA ASN A 123 -3.94 17.39 6.05
C ASN A 123 -4.65 18.15 4.91
N GLY A 124 -3.91 18.98 4.16
CA GLY A 124 -4.47 19.71 3.03
C GLY A 124 -4.88 18.80 1.85
N ASN A 125 -5.87 19.22 1.08
CA ASN A 125 -6.29 18.60 -0.16
C ASN A 125 -5.65 19.29 -1.38
N LEU A 126 -4.51 18.77 -1.81
CA LEU A 126 -3.73 19.27 -2.95
C LEU A 126 -4.50 19.22 -4.28
N ASN A 127 -5.55 18.41 -4.35
CA ASN A 127 -6.40 18.27 -5.52
C ASN A 127 -7.63 19.20 -5.49
N GLN A 128 -7.86 19.92 -4.38
CA GLN A 128 -8.97 20.87 -4.20
C GLN A 128 -8.53 22.28 -3.80
N GLY A 129 -7.25 22.61 -3.96
CA GLY A 129 -6.76 24.00 -3.88
C GLY A 129 -5.73 24.24 -2.78
N ASP A 130 -5.65 23.37 -1.78
CA ASP A 130 -4.60 23.46 -0.76
C ASP A 130 -3.22 23.25 -1.39
N LYS A 131 -2.21 23.84 -0.76
CA LYS A 131 -0.84 23.82 -1.29
C LYS A 131 0.10 22.91 -0.53
N ILE A 132 -0.24 22.54 0.70
CA ILE A 132 0.64 21.78 1.58
C ILE A 132 -0.08 20.54 2.11
N TYR A 133 0.61 19.40 2.07
CA TYR A 133 0.16 18.14 2.67
C TYR A 133 1.36 17.38 3.23
N THR A 134 1.19 16.73 4.38
CA THR A 134 2.22 15.85 4.98
C THR A 134 1.76 14.41 4.97
N PHE A 135 2.50 13.54 4.29
CA PHE A 135 2.32 12.09 4.34
C PHE A 135 3.21 11.49 5.42
N SER A 136 2.61 11.05 6.53
CA SER A 136 3.34 10.52 7.69
C SER A 136 3.87 9.11 7.45
N LEU A 137 5.17 8.90 7.65
CA LEU A 137 5.81 7.58 7.64
C LEU A 137 5.81 6.98 9.05
N CYS A 138 6.12 7.78 10.07
CA CYS A 138 6.03 7.40 11.47
C CYS A 138 5.74 8.63 12.37
N SER A 139 5.28 8.36 13.58
CA SER A 139 5.46 9.27 14.72
C SER A 139 6.75 8.93 15.46
N PHE A 140 7.33 9.89 16.18
CA PHE A 140 8.50 9.65 17.02
C PHE A 140 8.40 10.34 18.37
N SER A 141 9.10 9.77 19.35
CA SER A 141 9.40 10.37 20.64
C SER A 141 10.89 10.20 20.93
N SER A 142 11.58 11.27 21.29
CA SER A 142 13.00 11.27 21.59
C SER A 142 13.29 11.60 23.04
N SER A 143 14.38 11.05 23.57
CA SER A 143 15.01 11.43 24.82
C SER A 143 16.24 12.30 24.54
N GLY A 144 17.10 12.49 25.54
CA GLY A 144 18.37 13.21 25.37
C GLY A 144 19.31 12.63 24.31
N SER A 145 19.23 11.33 24.03
CA SER A 145 20.20 10.63 23.16
C SER A 145 19.62 9.54 22.26
N ASN A 146 18.34 9.20 22.40
CA ASN A 146 17.71 8.13 21.65
C ASN A 146 16.35 8.55 21.12
N VAL A 147 15.98 8.04 19.96
CA VAL A 147 14.64 8.15 19.39
C VAL A 147 13.94 6.80 19.40
N ASN A 148 12.64 6.80 19.68
CA ASN A 148 11.73 5.71 19.37
C ASN A 148 10.74 6.22 18.32
N TYR A 149 10.28 5.33 17.45
CA TYR A 149 9.27 5.66 16.46
C TYR A 149 8.20 4.59 16.42
N GLU A 150 7.00 4.99 16.00
CA GLU A 150 5.88 4.11 15.72
C GLU A 150 5.50 4.30 14.24
N LEU A 151 5.57 3.21 13.48
CA LEU A 151 5.26 3.23 12.04
C LEU A 151 3.80 3.63 11.83
N ASN A 152 3.53 4.51 10.86
CA ASN A 152 2.18 4.76 10.42
C ASN A 152 1.72 3.61 9.51
N GLU A 153 1.34 2.49 10.12
CA GLU A 153 1.06 1.27 9.38
C GLU A 153 -0.02 1.43 8.30
N GLY A 154 -1.04 2.27 8.54
CA GLY A 154 -2.08 2.56 7.56
C GLY A 154 -1.54 3.06 6.22
N ASN A 155 -0.45 3.83 6.25
CA ASN A 155 0.23 4.35 5.07
C ASN A 155 1.13 3.31 4.38
N TYR A 156 1.48 2.22 5.05
CA TYR A 156 2.24 1.10 4.45
C TYR A 156 1.35 -0.07 4.02
N LYS A 157 0.09 -0.08 4.46
CA LYS A 157 -0.92 -1.08 4.09
C LYS A 157 -1.56 -0.69 2.75
N GLY A 158 -0.87 -0.97 1.64
CA GLY A 158 -1.33 -0.66 0.28
C GLY A 158 -2.57 -1.41 -0.19
N TYR A 159 -2.80 -1.41 -1.51
CA TYR A 159 -3.68 -2.38 -2.17
C TYR A 159 -2.81 -3.55 -2.62
N VAL A 160 -3.07 -4.76 -2.10
CA VAL A 160 -2.28 -5.95 -2.41
C VAL A 160 -3.21 -7.03 -2.94
N ILE A 161 -2.85 -7.63 -4.08
CA ILE A 161 -3.48 -8.84 -4.58
C ILE A 161 -2.48 -9.98 -4.46
N VAL A 162 -2.86 -11.08 -3.82
CA VAL A 162 -2.09 -12.34 -3.82
C VAL A 162 -2.98 -13.46 -4.33
N ASP A 163 -2.53 -14.14 -5.38
CA ASP A 163 -3.18 -15.33 -5.91
C ASP A 163 -2.46 -16.60 -5.46
N ARG A 164 -3.24 -17.53 -4.92
CA ARG A 164 -2.82 -18.89 -4.58
C ARG A 164 -3.39 -19.85 -5.61
N THR A 165 -2.54 -20.62 -6.28
CA THR A 165 -2.90 -21.53 -7.38
C THR A 165 -2.29 -22.91 -7.12
N LYS A 166 -2.48 -23.86 -8.04
CA LYS A 166 -1.82 -25.18 -7.96
C LYS A 166 -0.30 -25.12 -7.80
N ASN A 167 0.34 -24.06 -8.32
CA ASN A 167 1.80 -23.90 -8.27
C ASN A 167 2.28 -23.50 -6.89
N SER A 168 1.47 -22.75 -6.13
CA SER A 168 1.77 -22.35 -4.76
C SER A 168 1.21 -23.32 -3.73
N ASP A 169 0.11 -24.00 -4.06
CA ASP A 169 -0.65 -24.86 -3.16
C ASP A 169 -1.20 -26.08 -3.91
N PRO A 170 -0.57 -27.27 -3.77
CA PRO A 170 -0.96 -28.49 -4.47
C PRO A 170 -2.35 -29.03 -4.13
N ALA A 171 -3.00 -28.51 -3.07
CA ALA A 171 -4.39 -28.83 -2.76
C ALA A 171 -5.37 -28.29 -3.82
N ILE A 172 -4.96 -27.26 -4.56
CA ILE A 172 -5.66 -26.66 -5.69
C ILE A 172 -5.25 -27.41 -6.96
N LYS A 173 -6.23 -27.96 -7.68
CA LYS A 173 -6.02 -28.59 -8.99
C LYS A 173 -6.11 -27.57 -10.14
N ASN A 174 -7.12 -26.71 -10.08
CA ASN A 174 -7.39 -25.67 -11.06
C ASN A 174 -8.03 -24.44 -10.37
N GLY A 175 -7.96 -23.26 -11.00
CA GLY A 175 -8.44 -22.01 -10.40
C GLY A 175 -7.49 -21.43 -9.34
N GLN A 176 -8.04 -20.61 -8.45
CA GLN A 176 -7.26 -19.87 -7.44
C GLN A 176 -8.05 -19.49 -6.19
N ILE A 177 -7.31 -19.19 -5.12
CA ILE A 177 -7.79 -18.42 -3.98
C ILE A 177 -7.06 -17.07 -4.01
N ARG A 178 -7.81 -15.98 -4.16
CA ARG A 178 -7.30 -14.62 -4.27
C ARG A 178 -7.53 -13.86 -2.97
N PHE A 179 -6.48 -13.24 -2.46
CA PHE A 179 -6.54 -12.27 -1.37
C PHE A 179 -6.44 -10.87 -1.96
N ILE A 180 -7.33 -9.98 -1.53
CA ILE A 180 -7.33 -8.57 -1.89
C ILE A 180 -7.30 -7.77 -0.59
N ARG A 181 -6.15 -7.20 -0.25
CA ARG A 181 -6.01 -6.29 0.90
C ARG A 181 -6.26 -4.86 0.45
N ALA A 182 -7.16 -4.17 1.13
CA ALA A 182 -7.41 -2.75 0.98
C ALA A 182 -7.36 -2.09 2.37
N GLY A 183 -6.16 -1.65 2.79
CA GLY A 183 -5.95 -1.18 4.16
C GLY A 183 -5.95 -2.37 5.10
N ASP A 184 -6.75 -2.35 6.16
CA ASP A 184 -6.88 -3.49 7.09
C ASP A 184 -7.89 -4.54 6.61
N LEU A 185 -8.81 -4.17 5.72
CA LEU A 185 -9.77 -5.12 5.19
C LEU A 185 -9.10 -6.03 4.15
N VAL A 186 -9.22 -7.34 4.35
CA VAL A 186 -8.84 -8.34 3.35
C VAL A 186 -10.10 -9.08 2.90
N VAL A 187 -10.30 -9.11 1.59
CA VAL A 187 -11.31 -9.93 0.93
C VAL A 187 -10.62 -11.17 0.36
N VAL A 188 -11.19 -12.35 0.61
CA VAL A 188 -10.71 -13.62 0.07
C VAL A 188 -11.74 -14.15 -0.89
N HIS A 189 -11.38 -14.25 -2.17
CA HIS A 189 -12.21 -14.87 -3.19
C HIS A 189 -11.70 -16.27 -3.50
N CYS A 190 -12.54 -17.26 -3.24
CA CYS A 190 -12.28 -18.66 -3.56
C CYS A 190 -12.97 -18.99 -4.88
N ASN A 191 -12.19 -19.41 -5.88
CA ASN A 191 -12.68 -19.99 -7.12
C ASN A 191 -11.71 -21.07 -7.57
N PHE A 192 -11.86 -22.28 -7.03
CA PHE A 192 -10.89 -23.34 -7.26
C PHE A 192 -11.54 -24.71 -7.36
N GLN A 193 -10.83 -25.62 -8.01
CA GLN A 193 -11.10 -27.05 -8.03
C GLN A 193 -10.13 -27.76 -7.09
N THR A 194 -10.64 -28.66 -6.27
CA THR A 194 -9.82 -29.49 -5.38
C THR A 194 -9.05 -30.57 -6.16
N LYS A 195 -7.93 -31.04 -5.58
CA LYS A 195 -7.21 -32.24 -6.03
C LYS A 195 -8.10 -33.48 -6.09
N ASP A 196 -7.70 -34.49 -6.86
CA ASP A 196 -8.52 -35.66 -7.18
C ASP A 196 -8.99 -36.46 -5.96
N GLY A 197 -8.15 -36.56 -4.92
CA GLY A 197 -8.49 -37.29 -3.69
C GLY A 197 -9.35 -36.51 -2.67
N GLY A 198 -9.67 -35.24 -2.93
CA GLY A 198 -10.33 -34.38 -1.96
C GLY A 198 -9.43 -33.96 -0.80
N LEU A 199 -10.03 -33.34 0.22
CA LEU A 199 -9.37 -32.92 1.45
C LEU A 199 -10.12 -33.47 2.66
N LYS A 200 -9.38 -33.86 3.70
CA LYS A 200 -9.96 -34.29 4.97
C LYS A 200 -10.33 -33.07 5.82
N PRO A 201 -11.24 -33.24 6.79
CA PRO A 201 -11.47 -32.24 7.83
C PRO A 201 -10.14 -31.75 8.43
N LYS A 202 -10.01 -30.43 8.52
CA LYS A 202 -8.86 -29.66 9.01
C LYS A 202 -7.61 -29.67 8.14
N ASP A 203 -7.66 -30.28 6.95
CA ASP A 203 -6.57 -30.14 5.98
C ASP A 203 -6.46 -28.66 5.53
N ASN A 204 -5.21 -28.20 5.41
CA ASN A 204 -4.90 -26.90 4.85
C ASN A 204 -5.07 -26.92 3.33
N ILE A 205 -5.77 -25.92 2.81
CA ILE A 205 -5.83 -25.60 1.39
C ILE A 205 -4.64 -24.71 1.02
N ILE A 206 -4.32 -23.75 1.91
CA ILE A 206 -3.14 -22.91 1.82
C ILE A 206 -2.29 -23.13 3.06
N ASN A 207 -1.01 -23.44 2.85
CA ASN A 207 -0.10 -23.79 3.96
C ASN A 207 0.19 -22.61 4.89
N LYS A 208 0.35 -21.40 4.32
CA LYS A 208 0.61 -20.18 5.08
C LYS A 208 0.13 -18.95 4.32
N ILE A 209 -0.55 -18.05 5.01
CA ILE A 209 -0.92 -16.72 4.54
C ILE A 209 0.36 -15.87 4.50
N PRO A 210 0.62 -15.13 3.39
CA PRO A 210 1.76 -14.22 3.31
C PRO A 210 1.84 -13.27 4.51
N SER A 211 3.04 -12.94 4.97
CA SER A 211 3.25 -12.15 6.20
C SER A 211 2.60 -10.77 6.16
N ASN A 212 2.47 -10.17 4.97
CA ASN A 212 1.78 -8.90 4.76
C ASN A 212 0.25 -9.01 4.72
N LEU A 213 -0.31 -10.19 4.94
CA LEU A 213 -1.75 -10.49 4.96
C LEU A 213 -2.15 -11.19 6.27
N GLU A 214 -1.30 -11.19 7.30
CA GLU A 214 -1.56 -11.91 8.54
C GLU A 214 -2.88 -11.49 9.19
N VAL A 215 -3.67 -12.50 9.53
CA VAL A 215 -5.04 -12.37 10.04
C VAL A 215 -5.00 -11.98 11.52
N ASP A 216 -5.72 -10.92 11.89
CA ASP A 216 -5.97 -10.57 13.30
C ASP A 216 -7.22 -11.30 13.81
N PHE A 217 -8.32 -11.12 13.08
CA PHE A 217 -9.63 -11.69 13.37
C PHE A 217 -10.34 -12.06 12.07
N SER A 218 -10.96 -13.24 12.03
CA SER A 218 -11.72 -13.72 10.88
C SER A 218 -13.16 -14.10 11.26
N SER A 219 -14.07 -13.90 10.31
CA SER A 219 -15.45 -14.41 10.37
C SER A 219 -15.78 -15.04 9.03
N HIS A 220 -16.54 -16.14 9.01
CA HIS A 220 -16.83 -16.89 7.79
C HIS A 220 -18.35 -16.95 7.54
N ILE A 221 -18.74 -16.89 6.26
CA ILE A 221 -20.10 -17.15 5.79
C ILE A 221 -19.95 -18.19 4.68
N SER A 222 -20.48 -19.40 4.89
CA SER A 222 -20.56 -20.45 3.86
C SER A 222 -21.93 -20.42 3.20
N LEU A 223 -21.98 -20.39 1.86
CA LEU A 223 -23.21 -20.29 1.08
C LEU A 223 -23.62 -21.60 0.40
N THR A 224 -22.85 -22.70 0.55
CA THR A 224 -22.99 -23.89 -0.30
C THR A 224 -23.55 -25.14 0.39
N GLY A 225 -23.93 -25.09 1.66
CA GLY A 225 -24.60 -26.21 2.35
C GLY A 225 -23.76 -27.50 2.55
N THR A 226 -22.51 -27.54 2.06
CA THR A 226 -21.53 -28.59 2.35
C THR A 226 -20.16 -27.97 2.63
N GLY A 227 -19.79 -27.92 3.90
CA GLY A 227 -18.46 -27.56 4.40
C GLY A 227 -18.18 -26.06 4.54
N ASP A 228 -17.39 -25.74 5.56
CA ASP A 228 -16.92 -24.39 5.84
C ASP A 228 -15.45 -24.25 5.47
N LEU A 229 -15.14 -23.16 4.76
CA LEU A 229 -13.79 -22.67 4.58
C LEU A 229 -13.47 -21.75 5.76
N VAL A 230 -12.49 -22.13 6.56
CA VAL A 230 -12.09 -21.37 7.74
C VAL A 230 -10.75 -20.71 7.49
N ILE A 231 -10.72 -19.39 7.66
CA ILE A 231 -9.49 -18.61 7.72
C ILE A 231 -9.03 -18.63 9.19
N ASP A 232 -7.90 -19.28 9.45
CA ASP A 232 -7.36 -19.49 10.78
C ASP A 232 -6.35 -18.39 11.14
N ALA A 233 -6.69 -17.55 12.12
CA ALA A 233 -5.79 -16.53 12.62
C ALA A 233 -4.62 -17.09 13.45
N GLN A 234 -4.78 -18.24 14.10
CA GLN A 234 -3.73 -18.83 14.92
C GLN A 234 -2.64 -19.47 14.05
N ASN A 235 -3.06 -20.23 13.04
CA ASN A 235 -2.14 -20.94 12.15
C ASN A 235 -1.81 -20.16 10.88
N GLN A 236 -2.40 -18.99 10.68
CA GLN A 236 -2.25 -18.17 9.47
C GLN A 236 -2.50 -19.00 8.21
N SER A 237 -3.60 -19.75 8.17
CA SER A 237 -3.91 -20.70 7.09
C SER A 237 -5.37 -20.64 6.64
N VAL A 238 -5.67 -21.26 5.50
CA VAL A 238 -7.05 -21.51 5.06
C VAL A 238 -7.28 -23.02 5.10
N ARG A 239 -8.25 -23.46 5.92
CA ARG A 239 -8.55 -24.87 6.17
C ARG A 239 -10.00 -25.20 5.86
N THR A 240 -10.28 -26.49 5.75
CA THR A 240 -11.65 -27.02 5.55
C THR A 240 -12.13 -27.65 6.86
N GLU A 241 -13.36 -27.42 7.31
CA GLU A 241 -13.83 -28.04 8.57
C GLU A 241 -14.51 -29.40 8.38
N TRP A 242 -15.11 -29.63 7.22
CA TRP A 242 -15.88 -30.86 6.95
C TRP A 242 -15.31 -31.72 5.82
N GLY A 243 -14.13 -31.35 5.32
CA GLY A 243 -13.48 -31.99 4.17
C GLY A 243 -14.15 -31.62 2.84
N LEU A 244 -13.34 -31.49 1.79
CA LEU A 244 -13.82 -31.17 0.45
C LEU A 244 -13.80 -32.42 -0.42
N LYS A 245 -14.81 -32.57 -1.28
CA LYS A 245 -14.87 -33.65 -2.28
C LYS A 245 -13.74 -33.45 -3.30
N GLY A 246 -13.19 -34.55 -3.78
CA GLY A 246 -12.19 -34.53 -4.84
C GLY A 246 -12.74 -34.04 -6.17
N ASN A 247 -11.88 -33.40 -6.97
CA ASN A 247 -12.18 -32.94 -8.33
C ASN A 247 -13.45 -32.06 -8.43
N SER A 248 -13.85 -31.40 -7.34
CA SER A 248 -15.07 -30.59 -7.24
C SER A 248 -14.74 -29.10 -7.22
N TYR A 249 -15.63 -28.28 -7.80
CA TYR A 249 -15.45 -26.83 -7.86
C TYR A 249 -16.09 -26.14 -6.66
N TYR A 250 -15.36 -25.17 -6.09
CA TYR A 250 -15.77 -24.40 -4.93
C TYR A 250 -15.68 -22.91 -5.22
N LEU A 251 -16.76 -22.20 -4.87
CA LEU A 251 -16.90 -20.75 -4.99
C LEU A 251 -17.28 -20.18 -3.64
N GLY A 252 -16.67 -19.07 -3.26
CA GLY A 252 -17.00 -18.39 -2.01
C GLY A 252 -16.24 -17.09 -1.86
N THR A 253 -16.75 -16.21 -0.99
CA THR A 253 -16.03 -15.00 -0.58
C THR A 253 -16.03 -14.92 0.94
N GLY A 254 -14.87 -14.64 1.51
CA GLY A 254 -14.69 -14.34 2.93
C GLY A 254 -14.07 -12.96 3.12
N PHE A 255 -14.13 -12.44 4.34
CA PHE A 255 -13.47 -11.20 4.70
C PHE A 255 -12.88 -11.30 6.11
N TYR A 256 -11.76 -10.62 6.33
CA TYR A 256 -11.12 -10.52 7.64
C TYR A 256 -10.38 -9.19 7.76
N LEU A 257 -10.01 -8.84 9.00
CA LEU A 257 -9.13 -7.70 9.27
C LEU A 257 -7.71 -8.23 9.46
N ALA A 258 -6.77 -7.71 8.68
CA ALA A 258 -5.35 -8.02 8.76
C ALA A 258 -4.65 -7.04 9.71
N LYS A 259 -3.67 -7.56 10.46
CA LYS A 259 -2.75 -6.72 11.23
C LYS A 259 -1.90 -5.86 10.33
#